data_AF-A0AAN7MDK6-F1
#
_entry.id   AF-A0AAN7MDK6-F1
#
_cell.length_a   1.000
_cell.length_b   1.000
_cell.length_c   1.000
_cell.angle_alpha   90.00
_cell.angle_beta   90.00
_cell.angle_gamma   90.00
#
_symmetry.space_group_name_H-M   'P 1'
#
loop_
_entity.id
_entity.type
_entity.pdbx_description
1 polymer ?
#
loop_
_entity_poly.entity_id
_entity_poly.type
_entity_poly.pdbx_seq_one_letter_code
_entity_poly.pdbx_strand_id
1 'polypeptide(L)'
;MQPRQKTTLATSSSDSHPHLVPRVNMTGSGHVRRIETFSHYVARQLGFEDVGECPQLCKLAMDYLKKTKGWEDSICEYLLFDEGDATVVDPEELYFKLLDELERCILGYFSFHWNQAAAMIDQVLSADQSQEQANKKLKCFVMAATSQLLITEGPQAHHRPPLNS
;
A
#
# COMPACT_ATOMS: atom_id res chain seq x y z
N MET A 1 16.53 39.38 -40.65
CA MET A 1 16.95 38.24 -39.81
C MET A 1 15.71 37.70 -39.10
N GLN A 2 15.30 36.47 -39.41
CA GLN A 2 14.26 35.73 -38.70
C GLN A 2 14.88 34.42 -38.20
N PRO A 3 14.61 33.96 -36.96
CA PRO A 3 15.10 32.67 -36.52
C PRO A 3 14.17 31.55 -37.01
N ARG A 4 14.76 30.58 -37.74
CA ARG A 4 14.16 29.29 -38.08
C ARG A 4 13.81 28.53 -36.80
N GLN A 5 12.54 28.21 -36.60
CA GLN A 5 12.12 27.22 -35.62
C GLN A 5 12.59 25.83 -36.06
N LYS A 6 13.36 25.16 -35.20
CA LYS A 6 13.73 23.75 -35.37
C LYS A 6 12.57 22.90 -34.85
N THR A 7 11.82 22.30 -35.76
CA THR A 7 10.84 21.27 -35.42
C THR A 7 11.61 19.96 -35.20
N THR A 8 11.88 19.62 -33.94
CA THR A 8 12.38 18.29 -33.57
C THR A 8 11.18 17.38 -33.37
N LEU A 9 11.18 16.31 -34.16
CA LEU A 9 10.26 15.19 -34.17
C LEU A 9 10.12 14.57 -32.77
N ALA A 10 8.92 14.58 -32.20
CA ALA A 10 8.60 13.78 -31.02
C ALA A 10 8.53 12.31 -31.48
N THR A 11 9.60 11.57 -31.20
CA THR A 11 9.61 10.11 -31.30
C THR A 11 8.66 9.57 -30.24
N SER A 12 7.55 8.98 -30.66
CA SER A 12 6.62 8.24 -29.82
C SER A 12 7.34 7.04 -29.19
N SER A 13 7.82 7.21 -27.97
CA SER A 13 8.50 6.16 -27.20
C SER A 13 7.48 5.35 -26.40
N SER A 14 7.29 4.10 -26.83
CA SER A 14 6.98 2.92 -26.01
C SER A 14 5.83 3.03 -24.99
N ASP A 15 4.69 2.42 -25.33
CA ASP A 15 3.64 1.97 -24.39
C ASP A 15 4.17 0.88 -23.44
N SER A 16 5.12 1.23 -22.57
CA SER A 16 5.18 0.55 -21.29
C SER A 16 3.91 0.95 -20.53
N HIS A 17 3.20 -0.01 -19.95
CA HIS A 17 2.12 0.24 -19.00
C HIS A 17 2.70 0.23 -17.57
N PRO A 18 3.50 1.23 -17.13
CA PRO A 18 4.10 1.23 -15.79
C PRO A 18 3.05 1.40 -14.69
N HIS A 19 1.79 1.64 -15.06
CA HIS A 19 0.72 1.88 -14.11
C HIS A 19 0.16 0.61 -13.48
N LEU A 20 0.33 -0.59 -14.05
CA LEU A 20 -0.36 -1.79 -13.53
C LEU A 20 0.24 -2.36 -12.23
N VAL A 21 1.43 -1.90 -11.81
CA VAL A 21 2.14 -2.48 -10.67
C VAL A 21 2.13 -1.53 -9.48
N PRO A 22 2.00 -2.03 -8.24
CA PRO A 22 2.21 -1.19 -7.06
C PRO A 22 3.61 -0.60 -7.06
N ARG A 23 3.73 0.69 -6.74
CA ARG A 23 5.04 1.36 -6.67
C ARG A 23 5.80 0.86 -5.43
N VAL A 24 7.04 0.44 -5.62
CA VAL A 24 7.91 -0.03 -4.53
C VAL A 24 9.14 0.88 -4.45
N ASN A 25 9.29 1.56 -3.31
CA ASN A 25 10.49 2.31 -3.00
C ASN A 25 11.47 1.39 -2.28
N MET A 26 12.63 1.16 -2.89
CA MET A 26 13.73 0.41 -2.28
C MET A 26 14.74 1.36 -1.60
N THR A 27 15.41 0.88 -0.57
CA THR A 27 16.61 1.52 -0.01
C THR A 27 17.78 1.34 -0.99
N GLY A 28 18.85 2.12 -0.82
CA GLY A 28 20.07 1.95 -1.61
C GLY A 28 20.75 0.57 -1.46
N SER A 29 20.34 -0.24 -0.48
CA SER A 29 20.78 -1.63 -0.29
C SER A 29 19.85 -2.68 -0.93
N GLY A 30 18.83 -2.25 -1.69
CA GLY A 30 17.86 -3.14 -2.35
C GLY A 30 16.75 -3.66 -1.42
N HIS A 31 16.71 -3.26 -0.15
CA HIS A 31 15.63 -3.63 0.76
C HIS A 31 14.40 -2.76 0.49
N VAL A 32 13.21 -3.33 0.59
CA VAL A 32 11.95 -2.58 0.40
C VAL A 32 11.78 -1.61 1.56
N ARG A 33 11.73 -0.31 1.25
CA ARG A 33 11.54 0.77 2.23
C ARG A 33 10.08 1.10 2.44
N ARG A 34 9.33 1.21 1.35
CA ARG A 34 7.90 1.55 1.38
C ARG A 34 7.22 1.02 0.14
N ILE A 35 6.10 0.34 0.33
CA ILE A 35 5.20 -0.07 -0.74
C ILE A 35 4.09 0.98 -0.83
N GLU A 36 3.64 1.29 -2.04
CA GLU A 36 2.43 2.08 -2.27
C GLU A 36 1.27 1.48 -1.47
N THR A 37 0.42 2.31 -0.89
CA THR A 37 -0.76 1.79 -0.17
C THR A 37 -1.84 1.40 -1.16
N PHE A 38 -2.70 0.47 -0.75
CA PHE A 38 -3.79 -0.01 -1.61
C PHE A 38 -4.68 1.13 -2.12
N SER A 39 -5.07 2.07 -1.25
CA SER A 39 -5.89 3.22 -1.65
C SER A 39 -5.22 4.12 -2.68
N HIS A 40 -3.90 4.34 -2.56
CA HIS A 40 -3.14 5.15 -3.52
C HIS A 40 -2.98 4.42 -4.85
N TYR A 41 -2.78 3.10 -4.80
CA TYR A 41 -2.74 2.26 -5.98
C TYR A 41 -4.06 2.31 -6.76
N VAL A 42 -5.21 2.19 -6.07
CA VAL A 42 -6.55 2.29 -6.66
C VAL A 42 -6.79 3.65 -7.30
N ALA A 43 -6.51 4.74 -6.58
CA ALA A 43 -6.63 6.11 -7.12
C ALA A 43 -5.86 6.26 -8.44
N ARG A 44 -4.63 5.74 -8.47
CA ARG A 44 -3.79 5.77 -9.67
C ARG A 44 -4.28 4.86 -10.80
N GLN A 45 -4.89 3.71 -10.50
CA GLN A 45 -5.52 2.87 -11.54
C GLN A 45 -6.73 3.57 -12.17
N LEU A 46 -7.45 4.35 -11.37
CA LEU A 46 -8.62 5.12 -11.81
C LEU A 46 -8.26 6.47 -12.44
N GLY A 47 -6.96 6.76 -12.62
CA GLY A 47 -6.47 7.94 -13.34
C GLY A 47 -6.15 9.16 -12.48
N PHE A 48 -6.26 9.06 -11.16
CA PHE A 48 -5.88 10.15 -10.25
C PHE A 48 -4.37 10.13 -9.99
N GLU A 49 -3.66 11.19 -10.39
CA GLU A 49 -2.23 11.33 -10.14
C GLU A 49 -1.94 11.78 -8.69
N ASP A 50 -2.79 12.66 -8.15
CA ASP A 50 -2.75 13.11 -6.77
C ASP A 50 -3.91 12.51 -5.96
N VAL A 51 -3.57 11.75 -4.92
CA VAL A 51 -4.54 11.14 -3.99
C VAL A 51 -5.32 12.18 -3.19
N GLY A 52 -4.81 13.41 -3.08
CA GLY A 52 -5.51 14.54 -2.47
C GLY A 52 -6.76 14.97 -3.25
N GLU A 53 -6.86 14.61 -4.54
CA GLU A 53 -8.01 14.90 -5.38
C GLU A 53 -9.18 13.94 -5.11
N CYS A 54 -8.91 12.72 -4.64
CA CYS A 54 -9.91 11.68 -4.45
C CYS A 54 -9.88 11.04 -3.04
N PRO A 55 -9.96 11.84 -1.95
CA PRO A 55 -9.84 11.33 -0.58
C PRO A 55 -10.99 10.39 -0.20
N GLN A 56 -12.21 10.63 -0.72
CA GLN A 56 -13.35 9.75 -0.50
C GLN A 56 -13.17 8.40 -1.20
N LEU A 57 -12.72 8.40 -2.46
CA LEU A 57 -12.40 7.17 -3.19
C LEU A 57 -11.32 6.35 -2.47
N CYS A 58 -10.29 7.01 -1.93
CA CYS A 58 -9.25 6.34 -1.13
C CYS A 58 -9.82 5.65 0.11
N LYS A 59 -10.78 6.29 0.79
CA LYS A 59 -11.48 5.72 1.94
C LYS A 59 -12.33 4.52 1.52
N LEU A 60 -13.13 4.66 0.47
CA LEU A 60 -13.99 3.59 -0.06
C LEU A 60 -13.18 2.37 -0.48
N ALA A 61 -12.03 2.56 -1.12
CA ALA A 61 -11.13 1.46 -1.46
C ALA A 61 -10.68 0.68 -0.22
N MET A 62 -10.34 1.37 0.87
CA MET A 62 -9.95 0.70 2.13
C MET A 62 -11.13 0.03 2.82
N ASP A 63 -12.30 0.67 2.83
CA ASP A 63 -13.54 0.13 3.39
C ASP A 63 -13.99 -1.14 2.64
N TYR A 64 -13.91 -1.12 1.30
CA TYR A 64 -14.16 -2.27 0.44
C TYR A 64 -13.19 -3.41 0.70
N LEU A 65 -11.88 -3.13 0.73
CA LEU A 65 -10.85 -4.14 0.96
C LEU A 65 -10.99 -4.80 2.35
N LYS A 66 -11.35 -4.01 3.36
CA LYS A 66 -11.54 -4.49 4.73
C LYS A 66 -12.94 -5.05 4.98
N LYS A 67 -13.87 -4.88 4.03
CA LYS A 67 -15.31 -5.14 4.19
C LYS A 67 -15.84 -4.54 5.49
N THR A 68 -15.52 -3.26 5.74
CA THR A 68 -16.00 -2.55 6.92
C THR A 68 -17.52 -2.43 6.90
N LYS A 69 -18.17 -2.39 8.05
CA LYS A 69 -19.64 -2.31 8.11
C LYS A 69 -20.14 -1.05 7.38
N GLY A 70 -21.09 -1.22 6.46
CA GLY A 70 -21.69 -0.10 5.69
C GLY A 70 -20.86 0.36 4.50
N TRP A 71 -19.89 -0.46 4.05
CA TRP A 71 -19.08 -0.14 2.86
C TRP A 71 -19.95 -0.06 1.59
N GLU A 72 -21.00 -0.89 1.45
CA GLU A 72 -21.90 -0.84 0.29
C GLU A 72 -22.62 0.52 0.22
N ASP A 73 -23.24 0.92 1.33
CA ASP A 73 -23.97 2.19 1.45
C ASP A 73 -23.05 3.39 1.15
N SER A 74 -21.81 3.34 1.65
CA SER A 74 -20.82 4.39 1.43
C SER A 74 -20.45 4.55 -0.04
N ILE A 75 -20.38 3.45 -0.80
CA ILE A 75 -20.12 3.50 -2.25
C ILE A 75 -21.35 4.05 -2.97
N CYS A 76 -22.55 3.58 -2.62
CA CYS A 76 -23.79 4.10 -3.20
C CYS A 76 -23.92 5.62 -2.98
N GLU A 77 -23.71 6.09 -1.75
CA GLU A 77 -23.71 7.52 -1.43
C GLU A 77 -22.71 8.29 -2.30
N TYR A 78 -21.47 7.81 -2.40
CA TYR A 78 -20.43 8.46 -3.19
C TYR A 78 -20.81 8.64 -4.67
N LEU A 79 -21.47 7.65 -5.27
CA LEU A 79 -21.91 7.71 -6.66
C LEU A 79 -23.14 8.61 -6.86
N LEU A 80 -24.01 8.74 -5.85
CA LEU A 80 -25.21 9.57 -5.89
C LEU A 80 -24.95 11.06 -5.60
N PHE A 81 -23.80 11.42 -5.04
CA PHE A 81 -23.48 12.83 -4.74
C PHE A 81 -23.17 13.67 -5.99
N ASP A 82 -22.96 13.05 -7.17
CA ASP A 82 -22.54 13.72 -8.41
C ASP A 82 -23.67 13.90 -9.45
N GLU A 83 -24.94 13.96 -9.02
CA GLU A 83 -26.12 14.15 -9.87
C GLU A 83 -26.19 15.53 -10.61
N GLY A 84 -25.14 16.35 -10.53
CA GLY A 84 -25.08 17.69 -11.14
C GLY A 84 -24.83 17.70 -12.65
N ASP A 85 -24.28 16.62 -13.21
CA ASP A 85 -24.13 16.42 -14.65
C ASP A 85 -24.78 15.08 -14.98
N ALA A 86 -25.91 15.13 -15.68
CA ALA A 86 -26.69 13.97 -16.09
C ALA A 86 -25.89 13.12 -17.07
N THR A 87 -24.88 12.42 -16.56
CA THR A 87 -24.14 11.40 -17.29
C THR A 87 -25.11 10.25 -17.50
N VAL A 88 -25.18 9.79 -18.76
CA VAL A 88 -26.14 8.80 -19.29
C VAL A 88 -25.90 7.38 -18.74
N VAL A 89 -25.16 7.25 -17.64
CA VAL A 89 -24.76 5.97 -17.07
C VAL A 89 -25.73 5.62 -15.95
N ASP A 90 -26.31 4.42 -16.04
CA ASP A 90 -27.15 3.86 -14.99
C ASP A 90 -26.34 3.80 -13.68
N PRO A 91 -26.81 4.41 -12.57
CA PRO A 91 -26.13 4.35 -11.28
C PRO A 91 -25.81 2.92 -10.82
N GLU A 92 -26.67 1.95 -11.16
CA GLU A 92 -26.44 0.54 -10.88
C GLU A 92 -25.26 -0.02 -11.71
N GLU A 93 -25.16 0.34 -12.99
CA GLU A 93 -24.04 -0.03 -13.85
C GLU A 93 -22.72 0.56 -13.34
N LEU A 94 -22.74 1.83 -12.91
CA LEU A 94 -21.55 2.50 -12.37
C LEU A 94 -21.08 1.86 -11.06
N TYR A 95 -22.02 1.49 -10.19
CA TYR A 95 -21.75 0.74 -8.97
C TYR A 95 -21.02 -0.57 -9.26
N PHE A 96 -21.58 -1.41 -10.15
CA PHE A 96 -20.96 -2.68 -10.49
C PHE A 96 -19.60 -2.52 -11.17
N LYS A 97 -19.42 -1.52 -12.05
CA LYS A 97 -18.12 -1.22 -12.66
C LYS A 97 -17.07 -0.84 -11.61
N LEU A 98 -17.43 -0.02 -10.63
CA LEU A 98 -16.51 0.35 -9.56
C LEU A 98 -16.13 -0.89 -8.71
N LEU A 99 -17.09 -1.77 -8.42
CA LEU A 99 -16.77 -3.02 -7.70
C LEU A 99 -15.82 -3.92 -8.50
N ASP A 100 -16.07 -4.08 -9.80
CA ASP A 100 -15.22 -4.86 -10.71
C ASP A 100 -13.79 -4.29 -10.75
N GLU A 101 -13.65 -2.97 -10.82
CA GLU A 101 -12.33 -2.33 -10.80
C GLU A 101 -11.64 -2.47 -9.44
N LEU A 102 -12.38 -2.43 -8.32
CA LEU A 102 -11.82 -2.68 -7.00
C LEU A 102 -11.30 -4.13 -6.89
N GLU A 103 -12.04 -5.12 -7.37
CA GLU A 103 -11.58 -6.53 -7.40
C GLU A 103 -10.35 -6.72 -8.28
N ARG A 104 -10.32 -6.10 -9.47
CA ARG A 104 -9.12 -6.09 -10.34
C ARG A 104 -7.93 -5.44 -9.64
N CYS A 105 -8.17 -4.34 -8.92
CA CYS A 105 -7.14 -3.67 -8.16
C CYS A 105 -6.60 -4.53 -7.01
N ILE A 106 -7.45 -5.27 -6.30
CA ILE A 106 -7.02 -6.21 -5.25
C ILE A 106 -6.10 -7.28 -5.84
N LEU A 107 -6.54 -7.91 -6.93
CA LEU A 107 -5.75 -8.94 -7.62
C LEU A 107 -4.43 -8.38 -8.13
N GLY A 108 -4.43 -7.22 -8.78
CA GLY A 108 -3.21 -6.56 -9.27
C GLY A 108 -2.26 -6.19 -8.15
N TYR A 109 -2.79 -5.66 -7.05
CA TYR A 109 -2.00 -5.20 -5.91
C TYR A 109 -1.27 -6.35 -5.21
N PHE A 110 -1.94 -7.48 -4.96
CA PHE A 110 -1.32 -8.61 -4.26
C PHE A 110 -0.54 -9.57 -5.18
N SER A 111 -0.83 -9.61 -6.48
CA SER A 111 -0.17 -10.55 -7.41
C SER A 111 1.24 -10.11 -7.81
N PHE A 112 1.49 -8.81 -8.00
CA PHE A 112 2.74 -8.35 -8.62
C PHE A 112 4.00 -8.54 -7.77
N HIS A 113 3.83 -8.69 -6.46
CA HIS A 113 4.91 -9.04 -5.52
C HIS A 113 4.42 -10.06 -4.50
N TRP A 114 4.07 -11.26 -4.95
CA TRP A 114 3.66 -12.35 -4.05
C TRP A 114 4.66 -12.60 -2.90
N ASN A 115 5.96 -12.41 -3.16
CA ASN A 115 7.01 -12.49 -2.15
C ASN A 115 6.97 -11.37 -1.09
N GLN A 116 6.26 -10.28 -1.36
CA GLN A 116 6.01 -9.15 -0.45
C GLN A 116 4.54 -9.07 -0.03
N ALA A 117 3.68 -10.03 -0.43
CA ALA A 117 2.25 -10.01 -0.12
C ALA A 117 1.99 -9.94 1.39
N ALA A 118 2.79 -10.65 2.19
CA ALA A 118 2.71 -10.56 3.66
C ALA A 118 2.92 -9.12 4.16
N ALA A 119 3.92 -8.41 3.64
CA ALA A 119 4.17 -7.01 4.01
C ALA A 119 3.04 -6.07 3.55
N MET A 120 2.43 -6.34 2.39
CA MET A 120 1.27 -5.60 1.90
C MET A 120 0.03 -5.82 2.77
N ILE A 121 -0.22 -7.07 3.18
CA ILE A 121 -1.30 -7.45 4.10
C ILE A 121 -1.08 -6.76 5.46
N ASP A 122 0.12 -6.85 6.01
CA ASP A 122 0.48 -6.20 7.27
C ASP A 122 0.23 -4.69 7.20
N GLN A 123 0.57 -4.03 6.08
CA GLN A 123 0.31 -2.60 5.89
C GLN A 123 -1.20 -2.29 5.88
N VAL A 124 -2.01 -3.10 5.20
CA VAL A 124 -3.47 -2.93 5.14
C VAL A 124 -4.11 -3.13 6.52
N LEU A 125 -3.67 -4.16 7.25
CA LEU A 125 -4.18 -4.49 8.59
C LEU A 125 -3.68 -3.49 9.65
N SER A 126 -2.43 -3.04 9.56
CA SER A 126 -1.83 -2.09 10.53
C SER A 126 -2.29 -0.66 10.35
N ALA A 127 -2.87 -0.27 9.20
CA ALA A 127 -3.45 1.05 8.98
C ALA A 127 -4.69 1.33 9.86
N ASP A 128 -5.16 0.34 10.62
CA ASP A 128 -6.09 0.55 11.72
C ASP A 128 -5.31 0.99 12.98
N GLN A 129 -5.58 2.19 13.50
CA GLN A 129 -4.87 2.74 14.67
C GLN A 129 -4.91 1.81 15.89
N SER A 130 -5.94 0.95 15.96
CA SER A 130 -6.12 -0.08 16.97
C SER A 130 -4.99 -1.14 16.96
N GLN A 131 -4.52 -1.53 15.78
CA GLN A 131 -3.56 -2.61 15.56
C GLN A 131 -2.12 -2.09 15.53
N GLU A 132 -1.90 -0.83 15.12
CA GLU A 132 -0.59 -0.18 15.27
C GLU A 132 -0.17 -0.05 16.75
N GLN A 133 -1.12 0.20 17.67
CA GLN A 133 -0.83 0.16 19.10
C GLN A 133 -0.55 -1.26 19.62
N ALA A 134 -1.20 -2.29 19.06
CA ALA A 134 -0.88 -3.69 19.36
C ALA A 134 0.52 -4.08 18.86
N ASN A 135 0.90 -3.67 17.64
CA ASN A 135 2.21 -3.90 17.05
C ASN A 135 3.33 -3.14 17.79
N LYS A 136 3.08 -1.89 18.22
CA LYS A 136 4.02 -1.14 19.09
C LYS A 136 4.22 -1.85 20.43
N LYS A 137 3.14 -2.33 21.06
CA LYS A 137 3.22 -3.11 22.31
C LYS A 137 3.99 -4.41 22.11
N LEU A 138 3.69 -5.17 21.06
CA LEU A 138 4.38 -6.43 20.75
C LEU A 138 5.88 -6.21 20.50
N LYS A 139 6.23 -5.18 19.71
CA LYS A 139 7.62 -4.80 19.48
C LYS A 139 8.33 -4.43 20.78
N CYS A 140 7.69 -3.66 21.67
CA CYS A 140 8.24 -3.37 22.99
C CYS A 140 8.44 -4.63 23.84
N PHE A 141 7.51 -5.58 23.81
CA PHE A 141 7.64 -6.85 24.53
C PHE A 141 8.79 -7.71 23.99
N VAL A 142 8.89 -7.86 22.67
CA VAL A 142 9.98 -8.62 22.05
C VAL A 142 11.33 -7.97 22.37
N MET A 143 11.44 -6.65 22.26
CA MET A 143 12.68 -5.93 22.61
C MET A 143 13.04 -6.08 24.10
N ALA A 144 12.04 -6.02 24.99
CA ALA A 144 12.27 -6.25 26.42
C ALA A 144 12.73 -7.68 26.71
N ALA A 145 12.11 -8.68 26.07
CA ALA A 145 12.48 -10.08 26.22
C ALA A 145 13.89 -10.36 25.67
N THR A 146 14.24 -9.83 24.50
CA THR A 146 15.58 -9.99 23.92
C THR A 146 16.66 -9.24 24.71
N SER A 147 16.34 -8.07 25.29
CA SER A 147 17.26 -7.35 26.16
C SER A 147 17.53 -8.10 27.47
N GLN A 148 16.53 -8.80 28.01
CA GLN A 148 16.71 -9.67 29.19
C GLN A 148 17.55 -10.91 28.83
N LEU A 149 17.29 -11.55 27.68
CA LEU A 149 18.03 -12.74 27.23
C LEU A 149 19.54 -12.47 27.06
N LEU A 150 19.90 -11.28 26.56
CA LEU A 150 21.29 -10.84 26.40
C LEU A 150 21.99 -10.51 27.72
N ILE A 151 21.24 -10.17 28.77
CA ILE A 151 21.79 -9.89 30.11
C ILE A 151 21.92 -11.19 30.93
N THR A 152 21.04 -12.17 30.71
CA THR A 152 21.09 -13.47 31.42
C THR A 152 22.15 -14.43 30.86
N GLU A 153 22.61 -14.23 29.63
CA GLU A 153 23.68 -15.00 28.98
C GLU A 153 25.03 -14.24 29.03
N GLY A 154 25.43 -13.76 30.21
CA GLY A 154 26.80 -13.29 30.45
C GLY A 154 27.80 -14.45 30.39
N PRO A 155 29.05 -14.24 29.93
CA PRO A 155 29.97 -15.32 29.63
C PRO A 155 30.30 -16.14 30.88
N GLN A 156 29.97 -17.44 30.83
CA GLN A 156 30.44 -18.45 31.77
C GLN A 156 31.97 -18.36 31.87
N ALA A 157 32.46 -17.84 33.00
CA ALA A 157 33.87 -17.85 33.33
C ALA A 157 34.32 -19.30 33.50
N HIS A 158 35.01 -19.83 32.49
CA HIS A 158 35.67 -21.12 32.55
C HIS A 158 36.64 -21.15 33.74
N HIS A 159 36.25 -21.87 34.78
CA HIS A 159 37.09 -22.20 35.92
C HIS A 159 38.22 -23.12 35.44
N ARG A 160 39.45 -22.58 35.36
CA ARG A 160 40.67 -23.36 35.11
C ARG A 160 40.95 -24.24 36.34
N PRO A 161 41.24 -25.55 36.20
CA PRO A 161 41.65 -26.38 37.33
C PRO A 161 43.10 -26.09 37.73
N PRO A 162 43.51 -26.31 39.00
CA PRO A 162 44.88 -26.08 39.43
C PRO A 162 45.81 -27.13 38.82
N LEU A 163 46.97 -26.67 38.37
CA LEU A 163 48.10 -27.53 38.04
C LEU A 163 48.66 -28.09 39.34
N ASN A 164 48.56 -29.40 39.52
CA ASN A 164 49.29 -30.12 40.56
C ASN A 164 50.80 -29.96 40.32
N SER A 165 51.53 -29.60 41.38
CA SER A 165 52.99 -29.74 41.52
C SER A 165 53.27 -30.70 42.67
#